data_AF-A0A8T6SLB4-F1
#
_entry.id   AF-A0A8T6SLB4-F1
#
_cell.length_a   1.000
_cell.length_b   1.000
_cell.length_c   1.000
_cell.angle_alpha   90.00
_cell.angle_beta   90.00
_cell.angle_gamma   90.00
#
_symmetry.space_group_name_H-M   'P 1'
#
loop_
_entity.id
_entity.type
_entity.pdbx_description
1 polymer ?
#
loop_
_entity_poly.entity_id
_entity_poly.type
_entity_poly.pdbx_seq_one_letter_code
_entity_poly.pdbx_strand_id
1 'polypeptide(L)' 'KTETRKTNVIFTQFALQQLLHFTLINSVKADYVQRNKSAFKGKIGKEVASSKVTIYDNGLLDRGIRTWKFDDEG' A
#
# COMPACT_ATOMS: atom_id res chain seq x y z
N LYS A 1 -30.94 -0.68 -11.40
CA LYS A 1 -30.59 0.76 -11.56
C LYS A 1 -29.67 1.11 -10.42
N THR A 2 -28.47 1.61 -10.68
CA THR A 2 -27.55 2.07 -9.64
C THR A 2 -27.88 3.51 -9.26
N GLU A 3 -27.78 3.81 -7.97
CA GLU A 3 -28.08 5.13 -7.39
C GLU A 3 -26.90 5.60 -6.54
N THR A 4 -26.62 6.90 -6.54
CA THR A 4 -25.56 7.47 -5.70
C THR A 4 -26.01 7.43 -4.24
N ARG A 5 -25.28 6.68 -3.41
CA ARG A 5 -25.52 6.62 -1.96
C ARG A 5 -24.23 6.35 -1.20
N LYS A 6 -24.17 6.81 0.04
CA LYS A 6 -23.15 6.36 1.01
C LYS A 6 -23.55 4.97 1.50
N THR A 7 -22.65 4.00 1.38
CA THR A 7 -22.89 2.63 1.79
C THR A 7 -21.59 1.97 2.23
N ASN A 8 -21.69 0.90 3.00
CA ASN A 8 -20.55 0.04 3.27
C ASN A 8 -20.12 -0.67 1.98
N VAL A 9 -18.81 -0.73 1.76
CA VAL A 9 -18.20 -1.43 0.64
C VAL A 9 -17.33 -2.55 1.19
N ILE A 10 -17.61 -3.77 0.77
CA ILE A 10 -16.79 -4.94 1.10
C ILE A 10 -15.84 -5.18 -0.07
N PHE A 11 -14.55 -4.96 0.15
CA PHE A 11 -13.53 -5.28 -0.85
C PHE A 11 -13.14 -6.75 -0.74
N THR A 12 -13.16 -7.45 -1.87
CA THR A 12 -12.46 -8.73 -2.00
C THR A 12 -10.95 -8.48 -2.03
N GLN A 13 -10.18 -9.56 -1.86
CA GLN A 13 -8.72 -9.53 -1.81
C GLN A 13 -8.12 -8.83 -3.04
N PHE A 14 -8.57 -9.19 -4.25
CA PHE A 14 -8.08 -8.58 -5.48
C PHE A 14 -8.53 -7.12 -5.68
N ALA A 15 -9.73 -6.77 -5.22
CA ALA A 15 -10.21 -5.40 -5.30
C ALA A 15 -9.39 -4.48 -4.36
N LEU A 16 -9.12 -4.94 -3.15
CA LEU A 16 -8.26 -4.23 -2.21
C LEU A 16 -6.82 -4.13 -2.73
N GLN A 17 -6.27 -5.23 -3.25
CA GLN A 17 -4.93 -5.24 -3.84
C GLN A 17 -4.79 -4.23 -4.98
N GLN A 18 -5.76 -4.14 -5.88
CA GLN A 18 -5.75 -3.14 -6.96
C GLN A 18 -5.85 -1.72 -6.44
N LEU A 19 -6.76 -1.45 -5.49
CA LEU A 19 -6.88 -0.14 -4.87
C LEU A 19 -5.55 0.33 -4.27
N LEU A 20 -4.90 -0.55 -3.49
CA LEU A 20 -3.60 -0.25 -2.88
C LEU A 20 -2.49 -0.10 -3.92
N HIS A 21 -2.49 -0.92 -4.97
CA HIS A 21 -1.51 -0.84 -6.05
C HIS A 21 -1.48 0.56 -6.70
N PHE A 22 -2.66 1.12 -7.02
CA PHE A 22 -2.74 2.39 -7.72
C PHE A 22 -2.68 3.63 -6.82
N THR A 23 -2.97 3.50 -5.52
CA THR A 23 -3.06 4.66 -4.61
C THR A 23 -1.98 4.70 -3.53
N LEU A 24 -1.58 3.54 -3.01
CA LEU A 24 -0.66 3.45 -1.87
C LEU A 24 0.79 3.24 -2.29
N ILE A 25 1.05 2.32 -3.23
CA ILE A 25 2.41 1.81 -3.49
C ILE A 25 3.41 2.92 -3.81
N ASN A 26 3.09 3.87 -4.68
CA ASN A 26 4.01 4.97 -4.98
C ASN A 26 4.16 5.94 -3.80
N SER A 27 3.09 6.15 -3.03
CA SER A 27 3.12 7.05 -1.89
C SER A 27 4.08 6.58 -0.79
N VAL A 28 4.35 5.28 -0.67
CA VAL A 28 5.26 4.76 0.37
C VAL A 28 6.72 4.63 -0.09
N LYS A 29 7.03 4.84 -1.38
CA LYS A 29 8.40 4.76 -1.89
C LYS A 29 9.24 5.96 -1.47
N ALA A 30 10.50 5.71 -1.13
CA ALA A 30 11.43 6.74 -0.65
C ALA A 30 11.66 7.86 -1.68
N ASP A 31 11.74 7.54 -2.98
CA ASP A 31 11.92 8.52 -4.04
C ASP A 31 10.74 9.51 -4.12
N TYR A 32 9.51 9.05 -3.93
CA TYR A 32 8.32 9.91 -3.87
C TYR A 32 8.34 10.79 -2.62
N VAL A 33 8.79 10.27 -1.48
CA VAL A 33 8.92 11.05 -0.24
C VAL A 33 9.96 12.15 -0.40
N GLN A 34 11.15 11.82 -0.92
CA GLN A 34 12.25 12.77 -1.14
C GLN A 34 11.89 13.86 -2.15
N ARG A 35 11.11 13.51 -3.19
CA ARG A 35 10.67 14.44 -4.24
C ARG A 35 9.38 15.21 -3.90
N ASN A 36 8.91 15.19 -2.65
CA ASN A 36 7.68 15.86 -2.20
C ASN A 36 6.39 15.39 -2.90
N LYS A 37 6.35 14.16 -3.41
CA LYS A 37 5.18 13.59 -4.10
C LYS A 37 4.35 12.65 -3.22
N SER A 38 4.89 12.23 -2.07
CA SER A 38 4.22 11.33 -1.14
C SER A 38 3.28 12.06 -0.18
N ALA A 39 2.06 11.54 -0.02
CA ALA A 39 1.14 11.95 1.04
C ALA A 39 1.64 11.59 2.46
N PHE A 40 2.63 10.69 2.58
CA PHE A 40 3.20 10.23 3.84
C PHE A 40 4.44 11.01 4.29
N LYS A 41 4.87 12.04 3.54
CA LYS A 41 5.99 12.88 3.97
C LYS A 41 5.71 13.47 5.36
N GLY A 42 6.64 13.27 6.30
CA GLY A 42 6.51 13.75 7.69
C GLY A 42 5.42 13.06 8.52
N LYS A 43 5.04 11.83 8.14
CA LYS A 43 4.03 11.01 8.84
C LYS A 43 4.59 9.81 9.61
N ILE A 44 5.91 9.67 9.71
CA ILE A 44 6.53 8.66 10.59
C ILE A 44 6.04 8.86 12.03
N GLY A 45 5.59 7.77 12.67
CA GLY A 45 5.03 7.77 14.01
C GLY A 45 3.60 8.31 14.14
N LYS A 46 2.95 8.71 13.04
CA LYS A 46 1.55 9.18 13.05
C LYS A 46 0.61 8.08 12.60
N GLU A 47 -0.59 8.07 13.16
CA GLU A 47 -1.67 7.20 12.67
C GLU A 47 -2.14 7.66 11.29
N VAL A 48 -2.07 6.76 10.31
CA VAL A 48 -2.43 7.03 8.90
C VAL A 48 -3.42 6.02 8.32
N ALA A 49 -3.78 5.00 9.10
CA ALA A 49 -4.76 3.97 8.77
C ALA A 49 -5.39 3.46 10.06
N SER A 50 -6.49 2.73 9.95
CA SER A 50 -7.12 2.06 11.10
C SER A 50 -6.12 1.11 11.79
N SER A 51 -6.19 1.02 13.11
CA SER A 51 -5.44 0.05 13.93
C SER A 51 -5.65 -1.43 13.56
N LYS A 52 -6.69 -1.74 12.78
CA LYS A 52 -6.95 -3.10 12.25
C LYS A 52 -6.12 -3.44 11.01
N VAL A 53 -5.43 -2.46 10.42
CA VAL A 53 -4.68 -2.63 9.17
C VAL A 53 -3.20 -2.56 9.46
N THR A 54 -2.48 -3.61 9.08
CA THR A 54 -1.01 -3.65 9.08
C THR A 54 -0.56 -4.02 7.68
N ILE A 55 0.38 -3.25 7.13
CA ILE A 55 0.98 -3.48 5.82
C ILE A 55 2.49 -3.48 6.02
N TYR A 56 3.14 -4.51 5.49
CA TYR A 56 4.59 -4.65 5.48
C TYR A 56 5.02 -5.10 4.08
N ASP A 57 6.20 -4.65 3.66
CA ASP A 57 6.88 -5.17 2.50
C ASP A 57 7.88 -6.24 2.96
N ASN A 58 7.80 -7.44 2.39
CA ASN A 58 8.65 -8.57 2.78
C ASN A 58 9.12 -9.32 1.53
N GLY A 59 10.33 -8.98 1.07
CA GLY A 59 10.99 -9.63 -0.06
C GLY A 59 11.34 -11.10 0.16
N LEU A 60 11.19 -11.63 1.39
CA LEU A 60 11.55 -13.00 1.77
C LEU A 60 10.32 -13.87 2.12
N LEU A 61 9.13 -13.45 1.72
CA LEU A 61 7.91 -14.23 1.99
C LEU A 61 7.98 -15.61 1.32
N ASP A 62 7.84 -16.68 2.10
CA ASP A 62 7.86 -18.04 1.54
C ASP A 62 6.76 -18.22 0.50
N ARG A 63 7.14 -18.77 -0.67
CA ARG A 63 6.26 -18.94 -1.84
C ARG A 63 5.63 -17.62 -2.33
N GLY A 64 6.21 -16.48 -1.95
CA GLY A 64 5.78 -15.18 -2.41
C GLY A 64 6.06 -15.01 -3.90
N ILE A 65 5.17 -14.29 -4.57
CA ILE A 65 5.36 -13.95 -5.98
C ILE A 65 6.44 -12.86 -6.04
N ARG A 66 7.48 -13.06 -6.86
CA ARG A 66 8.61 -12.12 -7.03
C ARG A 66 9.41 -11.84 -5.75
N THR A 67 9.42 -12.76 -4.79
CA THR A 67 10.33 -12.71 -3.64
C THR A 67 11.73 -13.13 -4.04
N TRP A 68 12.73 -12.45 -3.50
CA TRP A 68 14.12 -12.70 -3.82
C TRP A 68 15.03 -12.39 -2.61
N LYS A 69 16.20 -13.01 -2.56
CA LYS A 69 17.14 -12.87 -1.43
C LYS A 69 17.87 -11.53 -1.41
N PHE A 70 17.99 -10.91 -2.56
CA PHE A 70 18.61 -9.61 -2.79
C PHE A 70 17.63 -8.74 -3.60
N ASP A 71 17.87 -7.45 -3.72
CA ASP A 71 17.17 -6.63 -4.71
C ASP A 71 18.04 -6.46 -5.96
N ASP A 72 17.75 -5.46 -6.80
CA ASP A 72 18.52 -5.22 -8.01
C ASP A 72 19.94 -4.65 -7.73
N GLU A 73 20.27 -4.32 -6.47
CA GLU A 73 21.59 -3.83 -6.04
C GLU A 73 22.46 -4.90 -5.37
N GLY A 74 21.94 -6.12 -5.15
CA GLY A 74 22.66 -7.27 -4.58
C GLY A 74 22.47 -7.48 -3.09
#